data_AF-A0A976E4R9-F1
#
_entry.id   AF-A0A976E4R9-F1
#
_cell.length_a   1.000
_cell.length_b   1.000
_cell.length_c   1.000
_cell.angle_alpha   90.00
_cell.angle_beta   90.00
_cell.angle_gamma   90.00
#
_symmetry.space_group_name_H-M   'P 1'
#
loop_
_entity.id
_entity.type
_entity.pdbx_description
1 polymer ?
#
loop_
_entity_poly.entity_id
_entity_poly.type
_entity_poly.pdbx_seq_one_letter_code
_entity_poly.pdbx_strand_id
1 'polypeptide(L)'
;WEGHGYWDANFGTAALEADFRFWTWGRFPLKDRTVCFYDATRRDGSTLALGVEVLRDGTVQEIAPPPVTPFRRSLWAVRRETRSDPGFQPSQQMSLLDAPFYSRSLVETKIEGEVTTGVHEALDLVRYRQPWLKPMIAVRVPRRRGWAFD
;
A
#
# COMPACT_ATOMS: atom_id res chain seq x y z
N TRP A 1 22.26 3.65 11.21
CA TRP A 1 21.17 3.15 10.35
C TRP A 1 20.87 4.27 9.38
N GLU A 2 20.88 3.97 8.09
CA GLU A 2 20.63 4.92 7.01
C GLU A 2 19.49 4.36 6.16
N GLY A 3 18.53 5.21 5.76
CA GLY A 3 17.39 4.77 4.97
C GLY A 3 16.25 5.79 4.94
N HIS A 4 15.22 5.48 4.15
CA HIS A 4 14.04 6.32 4.01
C HIS A 4 12.96 5.96 5.04
N GLY A 5 12.57 6.94 5.85
CA GLY A 5 11.41 6.85 6.74
C GLY A 5 10.23 7.66 6.21
N TYR A 6 9.03 7.36 6.71
CA TYR A 6 7.86 8.22 6.57
C TYR A 6 7.07 8.22 7.88
N TRP A 7 6.29 9.27 8.08
CA TRP A 7 5.35 9.41 9.18
C TRP A 7 3.99 9.74 8.59
N ASP A 8 2.99 8.90 8.88
CA ASP A 8 1.62 9.12 8.46
C ASP A 8 0.69 9.18 9.67
N ALA A 9 -0.41 9.92 9.52
CA ALA A 9 -1.47 9.99 10.49
C ALA A 9 -2.81 10.01 9.75
N ASN A 10 -3.77 9.23 10.24
CA ASN A 10 -5.09 9.11 9.66
C ASN A 10 -6.14 9.37 10.74
N PHE A 11 -7.22 10.09 10.37
CA PHE A 11 -8.37 10.34 11.23
C PHE A 11 -9.66 10.13 10.45
N GLY A 12 -10.68 9.59 11.11
CA GLY A 12 -12.01 9.43 10.56
C GLY A 12 -13.06 9.34 11.66
N THR A 13 -14.29 9.73 11.35
CA THR A 13 -15.42 9.72 12.30
C THR A 13 -16.26 8.44 12.24
N ALA A 14 -15.92 7.52 11.32
CA ALA A 14 -16.61 6.26 11.11
C ALA A 14 -15.61 5.09 11.03
N ALA A 15 -16.10 3.88 11.26
CA ALA A 15 -15.30 2.66 11.12
C ALA A 15 -14.97 2.42 9.64
N LEU A 16 -13.72 2.04 9.34
CA LEU A 16 -13.28 1.86 7.95
C LEU A 16 -14.17 0.88 7.17
N GLU A 17 -14.62 -0.22 7.78
CA GLU A 17 -15.46 -1.23 7.12
C GLU A 17 -16.90 -0.79 6.85
N ALA A 18 -17.31 0.36 7.41
CA ALA A 18 -18.58 1.00 7.11
C ALA A 18 -18.53 1.71 5.75
N ASP A 19 -17.36 2.22 5.36
CA ASP A 19 -17.22 3.13 4.20
C ASP A 19 -16.41 2.52 3.05
N PHE A 20 -15.45 1.63 3.32
CA PHE A 20 -14.58 1.06 2.29
C PHE A 20 -14.74 -0.47 2.17
N ARG A 21 -14.52 -0.97 0.95
CA ARG A 21 -14.40 -2.40 0.63
C ARG A 21 -12.94 -2.82 0.55
N PHE A 22 -12.13 -1.98 -0.08
CA PHE A 22 -10.73 -2.26 -0.35
C PHE A 22 -9.98 -0.96 -0.49
N TRP A 23 -8.75 -0.92 0.00
CA TRP A 23 -7.86 0.23 -0.15
C TRP A 23 -6.43 -0.26 -0.35
N THR A 24 -5.72 0.35 -1.30
CA THR A 24 -4.27 0.28 -1.42
C THR A 24 -3.63 1.66 -1.26
N TRP A 25 -2.50 1.69 -0.55
CA TRP A 25 -1.67 2.87 -0.41
C TRP A 25 -0.26 2.54 -0.85
N GLY A 26 0.39 3.45 -1.56
CA GLY A 26 1.78 3.31 -1.96
C GLY A 26 2.54 4.61 -1.79
N ARG A 27 3.78 4.54 -1.34
CA ARG A 27 4.73 5.66 -1.30
C ARG A 27 6.05 5.23 -1.92
N PHE A 28 6.38 5.83 -3.05
CA PHE A 28 7.55 5.48 -3.85
C PHE A 28 8.49 6.68 -3.96
N PRO A 29 9.74 6.55 -3.49
CA PRO A 29 10.76 7.56 -3.74
C PRO A 29 11.22 7.49 -5.20
N LEU A 30 11.14 8.59 -5.92
CA LEU A 30 11.82 8.76 -7.20
C LEU A 30 13.11 9.57 -7.00
N LYS A 31 13.91 9.69 -8.05
CA LYS A 31 15.18 10.41 -8.02
C LYS A 31 15.04 11.84 -7.50
N ASP A 32 13.99 12.56 -7.90
CA ASP A 32 13.82 13.99 -7.62
C ASP A 32 12.61 14.34 -6.74
N ARG A 33 11.72 13.39 -6.48
CA ARG A 33 10.48 13.60 -5.73
C ARG A 33 9.98 12.31 -5.08
N THR A 34 8.92 12.38 -4.30
CA THR A 34 8.20 11.20 -3.80
C THR A 34 6.81 11.18 -4.40
N VAL A 35 6.36 10.04 -4.90
CA VAL A 35 4.99 9.85 -5.34
C VAL A 35 4.23 8.96 -4.36
N CYS A 36 2.99 9.37 -4.06
CA CYS A 36 2.07 8.67 -3.19
C CYS A 36 0.80 8.35 -3.96
N PHE A 37 0.28 7.13 -3.79
CA PHE A 37 -0.96 6.69 -4.42
C PHE A 37 -1.95 6.24 -3.36
N TYR A 38 -3.18 6.74 -3.46
CA TYR A 38 -4.30 6.35 -2.62
C TYR A 38 -5.43 5.84 -3.52
N ASP A 39 -5.66 4.54 -3.46
CA ASP A 39 -6.68 3.89 -4.28
C ASP A 39 -7.68 3.18 -3.39
N ALA A 40 -8.96 3.53 -3.49
CA ALA A 40 -9.99 2.92 -2.66
C ALA A 40 -11.23 2.53 -3.47
N THR A 41 -11.81 1.40 -3.11
CA THR A 41 -13.18 1.04 -3.52
C THR A 41 -14.08 1.25 -2.31
N ARG A 42 -15.04 2.16 -2.42
CA ARG A 42 -16.00 2.47 -1.36
C ARG A 42 -17.14 1.45 -1.33
N ARG A 43 -17.90 1.44 -0.23
CA ARG A 43 -19.01 0.51 -0.01
C ARG A 43 -20.16 0.70 -1.00
N ASP A 44 -20.40 1.94 -1.40
CA ASP A 44 -21.37 2.35 -2.42
C ASP A 44 -20.96 1.97 -3.85
N GLY A 45 -19.73 1.47 -4.05
CA GLY A 45 -19.20 1.06 -5.35
C GLY A 45 -18.40 2.15 -6.08
N SER A 46 -18.39 3.38 -5.56
CA SER A 46 -17.53 4.44 -6.09
C SER A 46 -16.05 4.15 -5.82
N THR A 47 -15.18 4.72 -6.63
CA THR A 47 -13.73 4.57 -6.50
C THR A 47 -13.06 5.89 -6.14
N LEU A 48 -11.90 5.78 -5.50
CA LEU A 48 -10.93 6.84 -5.32
C LEU A 48 -9.66 6.42 -6.05
N ALA A 49 -9.08 7.35 -6.78
CA ALA A 49 -7.81 7.19 -7.49
C ALA A 49 -7.04 8.50 -7.38
N LEU A 50 -6.22 8.63 -6.33
CA LEU A 50 -5.46 9.85 -6.07
C LEU A 50 -3.97 9.56 -6.22
N GLY A 51 -3.32 10.33 -7.10
CA GLY A 51 -1.86 10.41 -7.18
C GLY A 51 -1.40 11.75 -6.65
N VAL A 52 -0.41 11.75 -5.77
CA VAL A 52 0.21 12.96 -5.22
C VAL A 52 1.71 12.86 -5.37
N GLU A 53 2.35 13.88 -5.90
CA GLU A 53 3.79 14.03 -5.84
C GLU A 53 4.20 15.10 -4.84
N VAL A 54 5.34 14.86 -4.19
CA VAL A 54 5.98 15.76 -3.24
C VAL A 54 7.40 16.01 -3.72
N LEU A 55 7.64 17.24 -4.17
CA LEU A 55 8.92 17.69 -4.68
C LEU A 55 9.92 17.93 -3.53
N ARG A 56 11.20 18.02 -3.86
CA ARG A 56 12.29 18.27 -2.89
C ARG A 56 12.16 19.58 -2.12
N ASP A 57 11.50 20.58 -2.69
CA ASP A 57 11.23 21.87 -2.05
C ASP A 57 10.02 21.84 -1.11
N GLY A 58 9.35 20.68 -0.99
CA GLY A 58 8.16 20.49 -0.17
C GLY A 58 6.85 20.82 -0.91
N THR A 59 6.91 21.22 -2.18
CA THR A 59 5.71 21.44 -2.99
C THR A 59 4.96 20.13 -3.17
N VAL A 60 3.64 20.17 -2.96
CA VAL A 60 2.73 19.03 -3.10
C VAL A 60 1.79 19.28 -4.27
N GLN A 61 1.71 18.33 -5.19
CA GLN A 61 0.87 18.45 -6.39
C GLN A 61 0.09 17.16 -6.63
N GLU A 62 -1.16 17.29 -7.06
CA GLU A 62 -1.94 16.15 -7.55
C GLU A 62 -1.50 15.81 -8.97
N ILE A 63 -1.34 14.52 -9.25
CA ILE A 63 -0.94 14.00 -10.56
C ILE A 63 -1.95 12.98 -11.05
N ALA A 64 -2.04 12.81 -12.37
CA ALA A 64 -2.76 11.69 -12.95
C ALA A 64 -1.99 10.39 -12.65
N PRO A 65 -2.55 9.47 -11.83
CA PRO A 65 -1.82 8.25 -11.48
C PRO A 65 -1.72 7.31 -12.69
N PRO A 66 -0.64 6.52 -12.83
CA PRO A 66 -0.55 5.53 -13.90
C PRO A 66 -1.60 4.42 -13.69
N PRO A 67 -1.78 3.49 -14.64
CA PRO A 67 -2.77 2.42 -14.49
C PRO A 67 -2.55 1.57 -13.23
N VAL A 68 -3.64 1.00 -12.70
CA VAL A 68 -3.57 -0.01 -11.64
C VAL A 68 -3.15 -1.34 -12.26
N THR A 69 -2.09 -1.94 -11.71
CA THR A 69 -1.55 -3.23 -12.14
C THR A 69 -1.61 -4.25 -10.99
N PRO A 70 -2.31 -5.39 -11.17
CA PRO A 70 -2.34 -6.44 -10.17
C PRO A 70 -1.00 -7.17 -10.11
N PHE A 71 -0.69 -7.73 -8.94
CA PHE A 71 0.48 -8.59 -8.77
C PHE A 71 0.18 -9.73 -7.80
N ARG A 72 1.18 -10.59 -7.55
CA ARG A 72 1.02 -11.80 -6.73
C ARG A 72 0.32 -11.46 -5.42
N ARG A 73 -0.68 -12.25 -5.01
CA ARG A 73 -1.38 -12.09 -3.72
C ARG A 73 -0.44 -12.31 -2.52
N SER A 74 -0.82 -11.84 -1.34
CA SER A 74 -0.05 -12.10 -0.10
C SER A 74 -0.12 -13.58 0.32
N LEU A 75 0.63 -13.99 1.35
CA LEU A 75 0.59 -15.37 1.88
C LEU A 75 -0.80 -15.74 2.41
N TRP A 76 -1.52 -14.75 2.94
CA TRP A 76 -2.92 -14.89 3.34
C TRP A 76 -3.91 -14.68 2.18
N ALA A 77 -3.41 -14.71 0.94
CA ALA A 77 -4.19 -14.48 -0.26
C ALA A 77 -4.92 -13.12 -0.26
N VAL A 78 -4.41 -12.08 0.40
CA VAL A 78 -4.94 -10.72 0.24
C VAL A 78 -4.69 -10.26 -1.20
N ARG A 79 -5.71 -9.67 -1.84
CA ARG A 79 -5.57 -9.10 -3.19
C ARG A 79 -4.58 -7.94 -3.12
N ARG A 80 -3.67 -7.83 -4.10
CA ARG A 80 -2.72 -6.73 -4.18
C ARG A 80 -2.66 -6.17 -5.60
N GLU A 81 -2.70 -4.86 -5.64
CA GLU A 81 -2.60 -4.06 -6.85
C GLU A 81 -1.90 -2.75 -6.49
N THR A 82 -1.15 -2.19 -7.44
CA THR A 82 -0.45 -0.90 -7.26
C THR A 82 -0.43 -0.16 -8.58
N ARG A 83 -0.12 1.12 -8.53
CA ARG A 83 0.11 1.96 -9.70
C ARG A 83 1.43 1.60 -10.35
N SER A 84 1.43 1.41 -11.67
CA SER A 84 2.61 1.01 -12.45
C SER A 84 2.45 1.39 -13.92
N ASP A 85 3.56 1.71 -14.56
CA ASP A 85 3.61 1.95 -15.99
C ASP A 85 3.17 0.71 -16.80
N PRO A 86 2.52 0.91 -17.97
CA PRO A 86 2.13 -0.19 -18.85
C PRO A 86 3.29 -1.12 -19.21
N GLY A 87 3.06 -2.43 -19.11
CA GLY A 87 4.04 -3.45 -19.45
C GLY A 87 5.07 -3.76 -18.36
N PHE A 88 5.08 -3.02 -17.24
CA PHE A 88 5.88 -3.38 -16.07
C PHE A 88 5.04 -4.21 -15.09
N GLN A 89 5.61 -5.31 -14.57
CA GLN A 89 4.95 -6.17 -13.59
C GLN A 89 5.48 -5.86 -12.18
N PRO A 90 4.68 -5.25 -11.30
CA PRO A 90 5.10 -4.99 -9.93
C PRO A 90 5.42 -6.28 -9.19
N SER A 91 6.41 -6.23 -8.29
CA SER A 91 6.86 -7.38 -7.53
C SER A 91 7.20 -7.01 -6.08
N GLN A 92 6.95 -7.93 -5.15
CA GLN A 92 7.29 -7.74 -3.75
C GLN A 92 8.78 -8.00 -3.53
N GLN A 93 9.49 -7.01 -2.99
CA GLN A 93 10.91 -7.12 -2.64
C GLN A 93 11.09 -7.57 -1.19
N MET A 94 10.33 -6.99 -0.26
CA MET A 94 10.43 -7.33 1.16
C MET A 94 9.07 -7.33 1.84
N SER A 95 8.73 -8.41 2.54
CA SER A 95 7.53 -8.46 3.37
C SER A 95 7.80 -7.75 4.70
N LEU A 96 6.95 -6.80 5.07
CA LEU A 96 7.02 -6.07 6.35
C LEU A 96 5.96 -6.57 7.33
N LEU A 97 4.73 -6.78 6.84
CA LEU A 97 3.61 -7.34 7.59
C LEU A 97 2.69 -8.10 6.63
N ASP A 98 2.26 -9.31 7.02
CA ASP A 98 1.27 -10.07 6.27
C ASP A 98 0.23 -10.66 7.23
N ALA A 99 -1.03 -10.30 7.02
CA ALA A 99 -2.17 -10.68 7.83
C ALA A 99 -3.40 -10.97 6.94
N PRO A 100 -4.44 -11.62 7.47
CA PRO A 100 -5.55 -12.12 6.64
C PRO A 100 -6.37 -11.08 5.87
N PHE A 101 -6.35 -9.83 6.33
CA PHE A 101 -7.03 -8.70 5.71
C PHE A 101 -6.10 -7.53 5.39
N TYR A 102 -4.82 -7.60 5.78
CA TYR A 102 -3.89 -6.48 5.63
C TYR A 102 -2.50 -6.99 5.27
N SER A 103 -1.84 -6.33 4.33
CA SER A 103 -0.43 -6.59 4.01
C SER A 103 0.32 -5.29 3.80
N ARG A 104 1.54 -5.21 4.33
CA ARG A 104 2.51 -4.14 4.10
C ARG A 104 3.82 -4.76 3.59
N SER A 105 4.37 -4.19 2.52
CA SER A 105 5.61 -4.67 1.92
C SER A 105 6.37 -3.57 1.20
N LEU A 106 7.66 -3.78 0.94
CA LEU A 106 8.36 -3.07 -0.13
C LEU A 106 8.00 -3.72 -1.46
N VAL A 107 7.55 -2.90 -2.39
CA VAL A 107 7.16 -3.29 -3.75
C VAL A 107 8.01 -2.50 -4.73
N GLU A 108 8.57 -3.21 -5.71
CA GLU A 108 9.19 -2.60 -6.87
C GLU A 108 8.12 -2.38 -7.95
N THR A 109 8.11 -1.18 -8.51
CA THR A 109 7.23 -0.77 -9.60
C THR A 109 7.98 0.16 -10.55
N LYS A 110 7.32 0.57 -11.63
CA LYS A 110 7.83 1.59 -12.54
C LYS A 110 6.84 2.73 -12.63
N ILE A 111 7.30 3.96 -12.43
CA ILE A 111 6.51 5.18 -12.53
C ILE A 111 7.26 6.14 -13.46
N GLU A 112 6.62 6.58 -14.54
CA GLU A 112 7.19 7.52 -15.51
C GLU A 112 8.57 7.09 -16.06
N GLY A 113 8.72 5.80 -16.34
CA GLY A 113 9.94 5.19 -16.84
C GLY A 113 10.95 4.82 -15.74
N GLU A 114 10.81 5.35 -14.52
CA GLU A 114 11.73 5.12 -13.41
C GLU A 114 11.32 3.88 -12.60
N VAL A 115 12.23 2.91 -12.46
CA VAL A 115 12.05 1.77 -11.56
C VAL A 115 12.34 2.21 -10.13
N THR A 116 11.38 1.99 -9.23
CA THR A 116 11.46 2.42 -7.84
C THR A 116 10.93 1.34 -6.91
N THR A 117 11.52 1.25 -5.71
CA THR A 117 11.03 0.41 -4.62
C THR A 117 10.49 1.29 -3.51
N GLY A 118 9.20 1.09 -3.19
CA GLY A 118 8.48 1.89 -2.20
C GLY A 118 7.65 1.04 -1.25
N VAL A 119 7.12 1.69 -0.23
CA VAL A 119 6.21 1.03 0.71
C VAL A 119 4.85 0.91 0.05
N HIS A 120 4.26 -0.28 0.15
CA HIS A 120 2.95 -0.59 -0.38
C HIS A 120 2.10 -1.30 0.68
N GLU A 121 0.85 -0.91 0.75
CA GLU A 121 -0.17 -1.46 1.62
C GLU A 121 -1.39 -1.91 0.84
N ALA A 122 -1.98 -3.01 1.27
CA ALA A 122 -3.29 -3.47 0.81
C ALA A 122 -4.14 -3.84 2.02
N LEU A 123 -5.36 -3.31 2.05
CA LEU A 123 -6.34 -3.50 3.12
C LEU A 123 -7.68 -3.96 2.53
N ASP A 124 -8.08 -5.18 2.86
CA ASP A 124 -9.34 -5.80 2.45
C ASP A 124 -10.36 -5.71 3.58
N LEU A 125 -11.28 -4.75 3.47
CA LEU A 125 -12.27 -4.51 4.50
C LEU A 125 -13.50 -5.39 4.41
N VAL A 126 -13.71 -6.06 3.26
CA VAL A 126 -14.69 -7.14 3.16
C VAL A 126 -14.27 -8.30 4.05
N ARG A 127 -12.97 -8.63 4.06
CA ARG A 127 -12.41 -9.60 5.01
C ARG A 127 -12.41 -9.06 6.43
N TYR A 128 -11.88 -7.87 6.68
CA TYR A 128 -11.79 -7.29 8.03
C TYR A 128 -13.14 -7.27 8.77
N ARG A 129 -14.24 -7.01 8.06
CA ARG A 129 -15.60 -6.99 8.63
C ARG A 129 -16.07 -8.35 9.16
N GLN A 130 -15.47 -9.46 8.76
CA GLN A 130 -15.92 -10.78 9.17
C GLN A 130 -15.65 -10.99 10.67
N PRO A 131 -16.67 -11.34 11.48
CA PRO A 131 -16.55 -11.38 12.93
C PRO A 131 -15.43 -12.30 13.45
N TRP A 132 -15.15 -13.39 12.73
CA TRP A 132 -14.13 -14.37 13.11
C TRP A 132 -12.69 -13.91 12.83
N LEU A 133 -12.51 -12.86 12.01
CA LEU A 133 -11.19 -12.25 11.75
C LEU A 133 -10.82 -11.20 12.81
N LYS A 134 -11.80 -10.60 13.51
CA LYS A 134 -11.56 -9.57 14.54
C LYS A 134 -10.71 -10.04 15.73
N PRO A 135 -10.89 -11.26 16.28
CA PRO A 135 -10.03 -11.76 17.37
C PRO A 135 -8.54 -11.80 17.01
N MET A 136 -8.18 -11.97 15.74
CA MET A 136 -6.78 -12.03 15.33
C MET A 136 -6.05 -10.68 15.42
N ILE A 137 -6.78 -9.57 15.50
CA ILE A 137 -6.19 -8.24 15.74
C ILE A 137 -5.48 -8.22 17.10
N ALA A 138 -6.00 -8.97 18.07
CA ALA A 138 -5.41 -9.08 19.40
C ALA A 138 -4.18 -10.01 19.42
N VAL A 139 -3.89 -10.72 18.33
CA VAL A 139 -2.76 -11.65 18.25
C VAL A 139 -1.56 -10.95 17.62
N ARG A 140 -0.43 -10.97 18.33
CA ARG A 140 0.82 -10.40 17.84
C ARG A 140 1.34 -11.23 16.66
N VAL A 141 1.71 -10.57 15.57
CA VAL A 141 2.41 -11.21 14.46
C VAL A 141 3.73 -11.81 14.99
N PRO A 142 3.97 -13.13 14.82
CA PRO A 142 5.21 -13.76 15.25
C PRO A 142 6.41 -13.06 14.60
N ARG A 143 7.37 -12.61 15.41
CA ARG A 143 8.62 -12.07 14.90
C ARG A 143 9.43 -13.22 14.29
N ARG A 144 9.89 -13.07 13.05
CA ARG A 144 10.85 -14.00 12.47
C ARG A 144 12.14 -13.94 13.28
N ARG A 145 12.60 -15.09 13.81
CA ARG A 145 13.96 -15.21 14.37
C ARG A 145 14.95 -15.08 13.21
N GLY A 146 15.94 -14.20 13.34
CA GLY A 146 17.05 -14.07 12.38
C GLY A 146 16.86 -13.07 11.23
N TRP A 147 16.14 -11.97 11.43
CA TRP A 147 16.21 -10.84 10.50
C TRP A 147 17.62 -10.23 10.54
N ALA A 148 18.39 -10.44 9.48
CA ALA A 148 19.63 -9.72 9.21
C ALA A 148 19.30 -8.49 8.36
N PHE A 149 19.87 -7.34 8.72
CA PHE A 149 19.81 -6.09 7.96
C PHE A 149 21.15 -5.93 7.23
N ASP A 150 21.50 -6.90 6.39
CA ASP A 150 22.69 -6.82 5.56
C ASP A 150 22.43 -5.92 4.35
#